data_AF-A0A7S3ZFD3-F1
#
_entry.id   AF-A0A7S3ZFD3-F1
#
_cell.length_a   1.000
_cell.length_b   1.000
_cell.length_c   1.000
_cell.angle_alpha   90.00
_cell.angle_beta   90.00
_cell.angle_gamma   90.00
#
_symmetry.space_group_name_H-M   'P 1'
#
loop_
_entity.id
_entity.type
_entity.pdbx_description
1 polymer ?
#
loop_
_entity_poly.entity_id
_entity_poly.type
_entity_poly.pdbx_seq_one_letter_code
_entity_poly.pdbx_strand_id
1 'polypeptide(L)'
;MSVSYPALDTTHRALAGAGVEGVCVGCGSQEETPDNKLLRCNAVMCGATVHQLCLKPPLVSLEGLHLDDPDDPWFCHRCACSRDCLERINAVFNTSYFEGDDLWPEIGTDGFM
;
A
#
# COMPACT_ATOMS: atom_id res chain seq x y z
N MET A 1 17.68 19.35 18.16
CA MET A 1 17.00 18.26 18.89
C MET A 1 17.01 17.05 17.97
N SER A 2 17.85 16.06 18.25
CA SER A 2 17.95 14.84 17.42
C SER A 2 16.77 13.93 17.76
N VAL A 3 15.81 13.83 16.83
CA VAL A 3 14.72 12.86 16.95
C VAL A 3 15.29 11.50 16.57
N SER A 4 15.54 10.65 17.56
CA SER A 4 15.87 9.25 17.34
C SER A 4 14.58 8.50 17.05
N TYR A 5 14.37 8.14 15.78
CA TYR A 5 13.30 7.20 15.43
C TYR A 5 13.66 5.82 15.99
N PRO A 6 12.72 5.12 16.66
CA PRO A 6 12.93 3.71 16.97
C PRO A 6 13.20 2.95 15.67
N ALA A 7 14.06 1.94 15.72
CA ALA A 7 14.29 1.06 14.58
C ALA A 7 12.92 0.57 14.08
N LEU A 8 12.57 0.97 12.85
CA LEU A 8 11.36 0.49 12.19
C LEU A 8 11.37 -1.03 12.28
N ASP A 9 10.34 -1.59 12.91
CA ASP A 9 10.17 -3.03 13.02
C ASP A 9 10.30 -3.64 11.61
N THR A 10 11.43 -4.31 11.36
CA THR A 10 11.77 -4.88 10.06
C THR A 10 10.87 -6.07 9.71
N THR A 11 9.93 -6.45 10.58
CA THR A 11 8.88 -7.42 10.27
C THR A 11 7.94 -6.91 9.16
N HIS A 12 7.96 -5.61 8.84
CA HIS A 12 7.28 -5.00 7.68
C HIS A 12 8.14 -4.96 6.39
N ARG A 13 9.36 -5.51 6.39
CA ARG A 13 10.29 -5.46 5.25
C ARG A 13 9.96 -6.42 4.10
N ALA A 14 8.82 -7.12 4.16
CA ALA A 14 8.42 -8.09 3.14
C ALA A 14 7.60 -7.50 1.96
N LEU A 15 7.58 -6.18 1.76
CA LEU A 15 6.86 -5.55 0.62
C LEU A 15 7.79 -4.70 -0.27
N ALA A 16 9.09 -4.99 -0.27
CA ALA A 16 10.04 -4.31 -1.13
C ALA A 16 10.17 -5.06 -2.46
N GLY A 17 9.64 -4.45 -3.53
CA GLY A 17 10.07 -4.70 -4.91
C GLY A 17 9.45 -5.92 -5.58
N ALA A 18 8.76 -5.66 -6.69
CA ALA A 18 8.39 -6.63 -7.72
C ALA A 18 7.72 -7.92 -7.19
N GLY A 19 6.51 -7.78 -6.62
CA GLY A 19 5.62 -8.93 -6.60
C GLY A 19 5.42 -9.39 -8.04
N VAL A 20 5.81 -10.63 -8.35
CA VAL A 20 5.35 -11.29 -9.59
C VAL A 20 3.82 -11.18 -9.56
N GLU A 21 3.21 -10.68 -10.63
CA GLU A 21 1.76 -10.48 -10.68
C GLU A 21 1.04 -11.74 -10.19
N GLY A 22 0.12 -11.56 -9.24
CA GLY A 22 -0.64 -12.67 -8.66
C GLY A 22 0.05 -13.44 -7.53
N VAL A 23 1.29 -13.12 -7.12
CA VAL A 23 1.95 -13.78 -5.98
C VAL A 23 1.71 -12.99 -4.69
N CYS A 24 1.20 -13.68 -3.66
CA CYS A 24 1.12 -13.12 -2.32
C CYS A 24 2.51 -12.83 -1.77
N VAL A 25 2.80 -11.56 -1.56
CA VAL A 25 4.01 -11.06 -0.88
C VAL A 25 4.17 -11.56 0.56
N GLY A 26 3.07 -11.97 1.21
CA GLY A 26 3.09 -12.44 2.60
C GLY A 26 3.51 -13.91 2.75
N CYS A 27 3.16 -14.77 1.79
CA CYS A 27 3.39 -16.23 1.88
C CYS A 27 4.09 -16.85 0.66
N GLY A 28 4.24 -16.12 -0.44
CA GLY A 28 4.84 -16.58 -1.69
C GLY A 28 3.93 -17.45 -2.57
N SER A 29 2.65 -17.60 -2.22
CA SER A 29 1.69 -18.43 -2.97
C SER A 29 0.79 -17.59 -3.89
N GLN A 30 0.33 -18.18 -4.99
CA GLN A 30 -0.71 -17.66 -5.88
C GLN A 30 -2.09 -18.31 -5.63
N GLU A 31 -2.13 -19.35 -4.79
CA GLU A 31 -3.34 -20.15 -4.56
C GLU A 31 -4.38 -19.37 -3.78
N GLU A 32 -5.63 -19.37 -4.25
CA GLU A 32 -6.76 -18.73 -3.57
C GLU A 32 -7.73 -19.77 -3.00
N THR A 33 -8.29 -19.49 -1.83
CA THR A 33 -9.45 -20.22 -1.30
C THR A 33 -10.67 -19.29 -1.24
N PRO A 34 -11.91 -19.80 -1.11
CA PRO A 34 -13.11 -18.95 -0.97
C PRO A 34 -13.01 -17.92 0.17
N ASP A 35 -12.30 -18.29 1.23
CA ASP A 35 -12.09 -17.59 2.50
C ASP A 35 -10.73 -16.88 2.61
N ASN A 36 -9.88 -16.97 1.58
CA ASN A 36 -8.56 -16.34 1.57
C ASN A 36 -8.16 -15.92 0.15
N LYS A 37 -8.79 -14.86 -0.36
CA LYS A 37 -8.51 -14.32 -1.70
C LYS A 37 -7.26 -13.45 -1.73
N LEU A 38 -6.66 -13.34 -2.90
CA LEU A 38 -5.64 -12.36 -3.24
C LEU A 38 -6.28 -10.99 -3.45
N LEU A 39 -5.65 -9.98 -2.87
CA LEU A 39 -6.02 -8.58 -3.00
C LEU A 39 -4.85 -7.81 -3.59
N ARG A 40 -5.13 -6.98 -4.58
CA ARG A 40 -4.13 -6.14 -5.25
C ARG A 40 -4.30 -4.70 -4.83
N CYS A 41 -3.22 -4.06 -4.40
CA CYS A 41 -3.23 -2.63 -4.09
C CYS A 41 -3.48 -1.81 -5.36
N ASN A 42 -4.39 -0.84 -5.30
CA ASN A 42 -4.72 0.05 -6.43
C ASN A 42 -3.71 1.18 -6.66
N ALA A 43 -2.69 1.33 -5.79
CA ALA A 43 -1.65 2.34 -6.01
C ALA A 43 -0.74 1.92 -7.19
N VAL A 44 -0.58 2.82 -8.16
CA VAL A 44 0.14 2.61 -9.43
C VAL A 44 1.52 1.97 -9.22
N MET A 45 2.30 2.49 -8.27
CA MET A 45 3.69 2.06 -8.01
C MET A 45 3.80 0.98 -6.92
N CYS A 46 2.70 0.52 -6.32
CA CYS A 46 2.77 -0.47 -5.25
C CYS A 46 2.85 -1.89 -5.80
N GLY A 47 1.91 -2.27 -6.68
CA GLY A 47 1.83 -3.61 -7.26
C GLY A 47 1.66 -4.77 -6.26
N ALA A 48 1.56 -4.50 -4.96
CA ALA A 48 1.50 -5.52 -3.94
C ALA A 48 0.22 -6.35 -4.09
N THR A 49 0.41 -7.66 -4.18
CA THR A 49 -0.66 -8.66 -4.16
C THR A 49 -0.53 -9.45 -2.86
N VAL A 50 -1.60 -9.57 -2.07
CA VAL A 50 -1.56 -10.16 -0.74
C VAL A 50 -2.85 -10.90 -0.43
N HIS A 51 -2.76 -12.06 0.21
CA HIS A 51 -3.95 -12.75 0.69
C HIS A 51 -4.63 -11.98 1.84
N GLN A 52 -5.96 -12.04 1.90
CA GLN A 52 -6.79 -11.51 2.99
C GLN A 52 -6.23 -11.83 4.38
N LEU A 53 -5.91 -13.11 4.62
CA LEU A 53 -5.45 -13.58 5.92
C LEU A 53 -3.94 -13.37 6.13
N CYS A 54 -3.19 -13.03 5.07
CA CYS A 54 -1.78 -12.64 5.18
C CYS A 54 -1.59 -11.16 5.50
N LEU A 55 -2.66 -10.36 5.46
CA LEU A 55 -2.64 -8.98 5.96
C LEU A 55 -2.39 -8.95 7.47
N LYS A 56 -1.86 -7.83 7.95
CA LYS A 56 -1.67 -7.55 9.37
C LYS A 56 -2.29 -6.18 9.70
N PRO A 57 -3.46 -6.12 10.35
CA PRO A 57 -4.29 -7.25 10.81
C PRO A 57 -4.93 -8.04 9.63
N PRO A 58 -5.30 -9.32 9.84
CA PRO A 58 -6.01 -10.11 8.83
C PRO A 58 -7.36 -9.49 8.48
N LEU A 59 -7.69 -9.53 7.19
CA LEU A 59 -9.01 -9.13 6.71
C LEU A 59 -9.92 -10.37 6.69
N VAL A 60 -10.96 -10.38 7.52
CA VAL A 60 -11.81 -11.57 7.74
C VAL A 60 -12.97 -11.65 6.73
N SER A 61 -13.31 -10.54 6.08
CA SER A 61 -14.37 -10.47 5.08
C SER A 61 -14.02 -9.43 4.01
N LEU A 62 -14.43 -9.70 2.77
CA LEU A 62 -14.43 -8.72 1.68
C LEU A 62 -15.74 -7.92 1.61
N GLU A 63 -16.70 -8.22 2.47
CA GLU A 63 -17.96 -7.49 2.52
C GLU A 63 -17.71 -6.01 2.84
N GLY A 64 -18.22 -5.13 1.98
CA GLY A 64 -18.00 -3.68 2.06
C GLY A 64 -16.68 -3.20 1.44
N LEU A 65 -15.87 -4.08 0.84
CA LEU A 65 -14.77 -3.66 -0.01
C LEU A 65 -15.21 -3.67 -1.47
N HIS A 66 -15.25 -2.49 -2.08
CA HIS A 66 -15.57 -2.33 -3.49
C HIS A 66 -14.31 -2.47 -4.35
N LEU A 67 -13.70 -3.66 -4.34
CA LEU A 67 -12.40 -3.91 -4.99
C LEU A 67 -12.37 -3.60 -6.49
N ASP A 68 -13.52 -3.66 -7.14
CA ASP A 68 -13.70 -3.39 -8.57
C ASP A 68 -14.21 -1.97 -8.86
N ASP A 69 -14.52 -1.19 -7.82
CA ASP A 69 -15.03 0.17 -7.97
C ASP A 69 -13.86 1.15 -8.16
N PRO A 70 -13.75 1.81 -9.33
CA PRO A 70 -12.70 2.79 -9.56
C PRO A 70 -12.84 4.03 -8.67
N ASP A 71 -14.04 4.31 -8.14
CA ASP A 71 -14.34 5.45 -7.27
C ASP A 71 -14.11 5.13 -5.78
N ASP A 72 -13.95 3.85 -5.41
CA ASP A 72 -13.63 3.40 -4.04
C ASP A 72 -12.46 2.37 -4.03
N PRO A 73 -11.25 2.79 -4.45
CA PRO A 73 -10.12 1.89 -4.60
C PRO A 73 -9.56 1.38 -3.26
N TRP A 74 -9.15 0.11 -3.24
CA TRP A 74 -8.50 -0.48 -2.07
C TRP A 74 -6.99 -0.26 -2.05
N PHE A 75 -6.46 0.06 -0.86
CA PHE A 75 -5.02 0.23 -0.66
C PHE A 75 -4.51 -0.67 0.45
N CYS A 76 -3.33 -1.22 0.23
CA CYS A 76 -2.62 -1.92 1.30
C CYS A 76 -2.30 -0.92 2.43
N HIS A 77 -2.09 -1.44 3.65
CA HIS A 77 -1.83 -0.61 4.83
C HIS A 77 -0.72 0.43 4.63
N ARG A 78 0.34 0.08 3.88
CA ARG A 78 1.42 1.01 3.55
C ARG A 78 0.92 2.20 2.72
N CYS A 79 0.20 1.94 1.64
CA CYS A 79 -0.31 2.98 0.74
C CYS A 79 -1.42 3.82 1.39
N ALA A 80 -2.30 3.19 2.18
CA ALA A 80 -3.30 3.90 2.97
C ALA A 80 -2.63 4.85 3.96
N CYS A 81 -1.67 4.36 4.75
CA CYS A 81 -0.93 5.17 5.72
C CYS A 81 -0.19 6.35 5.06
N SER A 82 0.48 6.13 3.93
CA SER A 82 1.16 7.22 3.22
C SER A 82 0.18 8.29 2.72
N ARG A 83 -1.00 7.89 2.25
CA ARG A 83 -2.04 8.84 1.82
C ARG A 83 -2.61 9.62 2.99
N ASP A 84 -2.95 8.96 4.09
CA ASP A 84 -3.44 9.62 5.31
C ASP A 84 -2.43 10.66 5.83
N CYS A 85 -1.13 10.35 5.76
CA CYS A 85 -0.08 11.30 6.08
C CYS A 85 -0.07 12.49 5.11
N LEU A 86 -0.19 12.23 3.81
CA LEU A 86 -0.21 13.27 2.78
C LEU A 86 -1.43 14.20 2.91
N GLU A 87 -2.61 13.64 3.19
CA GLU A 87 -3.82 14.42 3.47
C GLU A 87 -3.65 15.36 4.66
N ARG A 88 -2.99 14.89 5.73
CA ARG A 88 -2.68 15.73 6.90
C ARG A 88 -1.69 16.83 6.56
N ILE A 89 -0.68 16.54 5.75
CA ILE A 89 0.29 17.53 5.26
C ILE A 89 -0.47 18.58 4.43
N ASN A 90 -1.29 18.15 3.48
CA ASN A 90 -2.11 19.02 2.66
C ASN A 90 -3.01 19.93 3.48
N ALA A 91 -3.65 19.41 4.52
CA ALA A 91 -4.49 20.19 5.43
C ALA A 91 -3.71 21.26 6.20
N VAL A 92 -2.47 20.95 6.64
CA VAL A 92 -1.63 21.89 7.41
C VAL A 92 -1.05 22.99 6.53
N PHE A 93 -0.59 22.64 5.33
CA PHE A 93 0.09 23.58 4.43
C PHE A 93 -0.84 24.19 3.37
N ASN A 94 -2.12 23.85 3.39
CA ASN A 94 -3.12 24.25 2.40
C ASN A 94 -2.65 23.94 0.96
N THR A 95 -2.16 22.71 0.77
CA THR A 95 -1.69 22.16 -0.51
C THR A 95 -2.64 21.07 -1.01
N SER A 96 -2.43 20.61 -2.24
CA SER A 96 -3.24 19.57 -2.89
C SER A 96 -2.37 18.57 -3.63
N TYR A 97 -1.45 17.93 -2.90
CA TYR A 97 -0.59 16.89 -3.45
C TYR A 97 -1.29 15.53 -3.42
N PHE A 98 -1.20 14.76 -4.49
CA PHE A 98 -1.86 13.46 -4.64
C PHE A 98 -0.87 12.34 -4.96
N GLU A 99 0.21 12.64 -5.68
CA GLU A 99 1.16 11.64 -6.14
C GLU A 99 2.61 11.97 -5.78
N GLY A 100 3.52 11.03 -6.03
CA GLY A 100 4.95 11.21 -5.79
C GLY A 100 5.52 12.40 -6.57
N ASP A 101 5.03 12.62 -7.79
CA ASP A 101 5.45 13.72 -8.66
C ASP A 101 5.07 15.10 -8.12
N ASP A 102 3.96 15.18 -7.37
CA ASP A 102 3.55 16.42 -6.72
C ASP A 102 4.48 16.80 -5.58
N LEU A 103 5.03 15.79 -4.90
CA LEU A 103 5.89 15.94 -3.74
C LEU A 103 7.38 16.08 -4.11
N TRP A 104 7.82 15.38 -5.14
CA TRP A 104 9.21 15.32 -5.59
C TRP A 104 9.32 15.44 -7.12
N PRO A 105 8.91 16.57 -7.71
CA PRO A 105 8.95 16.79 -9.15
C PRO A 105 10.36 16.66 -9.75
N GLU A 106 11.40 16.87 -8.95
CA GLU A 106 12.80 16.72 -9.34
C GLU A 106 13.28 15.27 -9.46
N ILE A 107 12.58 14.31 -8.83
CA ILE A 107 12.90 12.88 -8.90
C ILE A 107 12.25 12.25 -10.14
N GLY A 108 11.12 12.78 -10.59
CA GLY A 108 10.33 12.25 -11.70
C GLY A 108 9.76 10.86 -11.43
N THR A 109 8.90 10.37 -12.33
CA THR A 109 8.25 9.05 -12.21
C THR A 109 9.23 7.87 -12.22
N ASP A 110 10.44 8.10 -12.71
CA ASP A 110 11.44 7.07 -13.00
C ASP A 110 12.26 6.69 -11.74
N GLY A 111 12.21 7.51 -10.69
CA GLY A 111 13.03 7.36 -9.49
C GLY A 111 12.44 6.48 -8.38
N PHE A 112 11.22 5.95 -8.56
CA PHE A 112 10.52 5.08 -7.59
C PHE A 112 10.26 3.65 -8.12
N MET A 113 11.01 3.18 -9.12
CA MET A 113 11.01 1.77 -9.57
C MET A 113 11.62 0.80 -8.56
#